data_AF-A0A5C5SUP4-F1
#
_entry.id   AF-A0A5C5SUP4-F1
#
_cell.length_a   1.000
_cell.length_b   1.000
_cell.length_c   1.000
_cell.angle_alpha   90.00
_cell.angle_beta   90.00
_cell.angle_gamma   90.00
#
_symmetry.space_group_name_H-M   'P 1'
#
loop_
_entity.id
_entity.type
_entity.pdbx_description
1 polymer ?
#
loop_
_entity_poly.entity_id
_entity_poly.type
_entity_poly.pdbx_seq_one_letter_code
_entity_poly.pdbx_strand_id
1 'polypeptide(L)' 'MLFFKRGKLKREFDEQLIQQFVDTKQEWKKAQMLETLSDDYDLNVSIERKIAESKHLFLLKEARIRKVKMHQGNGF' A
#
# COMPACT_ATOMS: atom_id res chain seq x y z
N MET A 1 1.56 -24.54 -22.80
CA MET A 1 2.62 -23.56 -22.43
C MET A 1 2.11 -22.12 -22.16
N LEU A 2 0.92 -21.71 -22.60
CA LEU A 2 0.40 -20.34 -22.39
C LEU A 2 -0.06 -20.06 -20.93
N PHE A 3 -0.63 -21.07 -20.26
CA PHE A 3 -1.17 -20.94 -18.90
C PHE A 3 -0.10 -20.70 -17.81
N PHE A 4 1.10 -21.27 -17.97
CA PHE A 4 2.22 -21.05 -17.06
C PHE A 4 2.75 -19.62 -17.14
N LYS A 5 2.83 -19.03 -18.34
CA LYS A 5 3.21 -17.63 -18.53
C LYS A 5 2.20 -16.67 -17.89
N ARG A 6 0.90 -16.96 -18.05
CA ARG A 6 -0.19 -16.17 -17.44
C ARG A 6 -0.19 -16.27 -15.90
N GLY A 7 0.08 -17.45 -15.34
CA GLY A 7 0.22 -17.63 -13.90
C GLY A 7 1.42 -16.87 -13.32
N LYS A 8 2.57 -16.91 -13.99
CA LYS A 8 3.77 -16.15 -13.61
C LYS A 8 3.51 -14.64 -13.61
N LEU A 9 2.91 -14.13 -14.69
CA LEU A 9 2.61 -12.71 -14.83
C LEU A 9 1.63 -12.22 -13.76
N LYS A 10 0.57 -12.99 -13.48
CA LYS A 10 -0.35 -12.66 -12.39
C LYS A 10 0.38 -12.55 -11.05
N ARG A 11 1.28 -13.50 -10.76
CA ARG A 11 2.02 -13.51 -9.49
C ARG A 11 2.92 -12.28 -9.36
N GLU A 12 3.62 -11.91 -10.43
CA GLU A 12 4.49 -10.73 -10.45
C GLU A 12 3.72 -9.42 -10.16
N PHE A 13 2.55 -9.23 -10.77
CA PHE A 13 1.70 -8.07 -10.47
C PHE A 13 1.07 -8.13 -9.08
N ASP A 14 0.74 -9.32 -8.56
CA ASP A 14 0.26 -9.47 -7.19
C ASP A 14 1.38 -9.15 -6.17
N GLU A 15 2.64 -9.52 -6.45
CA GLU A 15 3.82 -9.16 -5.66
C GLU A 15 4.08 -7.63 -5.69
N GLN A 16 4.02 -7.00 -6.87
CA GLN A 16 4.14 -5.54 -7.00
C GLN A 16 3.04 -4.81 -6.23
N LEU A 17 1.79 -5.31 -6.29
CA LEU A 17 0.67 -4.74 -5.54
C LEU A 17 0.91 -4.81 -4.03
N ILE A 18 1.42 -5.94 -3.52
CA ILE A 18 1.77 -6.09 -2.11
C ILE A 18 2.85 -5.08 -1.73
N GLN A 19 3.90 -4.95 -2.54
CA GLN A 19 4.99 -4.00 -2.26
C GLN A 19 4.46 -2.57 -2.17
N GLN A 20 3.69 -2.13 -3.16
CA GLN A 20 3.07 -0.80 -3.16
C GLN A 20 2.13 -0.59 -1.96
N PHE A 21 1.38 -1.62 -1.57
CA PHE A 21 0.51 -1.56 -0.39
C PHE A 21 1.31 -1.36 0.91
N VAL A 22 2.46 -2.03 1.05
CA VAL A 22 3.36 -1.87 2.19
C VAL A 22 3.98 -0.48 2.20
N ASP A 23 4.45 -0.01 1.05
CA ASP A 23 5.10 1.30 0.91
C ASP A 23 4.13 2.44 1.26
N THR A 24 2.92 2.42 0.69
CA THR A 24 1.88 3.41 0.99
C THR A 24 1.42 3.36 2.45
N LYS A 25 1.47 2.20 3.11
CA LYS A 25 1.23 2.09 4.55
C LYS A 25 2.30 2.84 5.36
N GLN A 26 3.56 2.72 4.95
CA GLN A 26 4.66 3.44 5.60
C GLN A 26 4.58 4.95 5.34
N GLU A 27 4.26 5.36 4.11
CA GLU A 27 4.03 6.76 3.76
C GLU A 27 2.90 7.37 4.59
N TRP A 28 1.77 6.67 4.70
CA TRP A 28 0.65 7.14 5.51
C TRP A 28 1.03 7.30 6.97
N LYS A 29 1.75 6.34 7.55
CA LYS A 29 2.29 6.46 8.92
C LYS A 29 3.24 7.65 9.09
N LYS A 30 4.11 7.91 8.11
CA LYS A 30 5.00 9.07 8.13
C LYS A 30 4.20 10.37 8.09
N ALA A 31 3.19 10.47 7.23
CA ALA A 31 2.32 11.64 7.16
C ALA A 31 1.53 11.86 8.46
N GLN A 32 1.07 10.79 9.12
CA GLN A 32 0.42 10.87 10.44
C GLN A 32 1.38 11.40 11.52
N MET A 33 2.63 10.91 11.53
CA MET A 33 3.65 11.40 12.45
C MET A 33 3.96 12.89 12.22
N LEU A 34 4.07 13.32 10.96
CA LEU A 34 4.28 14.73 10.61
C LEU A 34 3.11 15.61 11.06
N GLU A 35 1.86 15.20 10.83
CA GLU A 35 0.68 15.93 11.30
C GLU A 35 0.65 16.04 12.83
N THR A 36 1.10 15.01 13.55
CA THR A 36 1.14 15.01 15.03
C THR A 36 2.25 15.91 15.60
N LEU A 37 3.35 16.08 14.86
CA LEU A 37 4.50 16.91 15.26
C LEU A 37 4.35 18.38 14.87
N SER A 38 3.36 18.72 14.05
CA SER A 38 3.05 20.09 13.66
C SER A 38 2.40 20.82 14.84
N ASP A 39 3.08 21.81 15.41
CA ASP A 39 2.60 22.61 16.56
C ASP A 39 1.33 23.41 16.22
N ASP A 40 1.21 23.85 14.96
CA ASP A 40 0.05 24.53 14.40
C ASP A 40 -0.66 23.66 13.36
N TYR A 41 -1.96 23.89 13.16
CA TYR A 41 -2.72 23.24 12.09
C TYR A 41 -2.19 23.68 10.71
N ASP A 42 -1.50 22.78 10.02
CA ASP A 42 -1.09 22.97 8.64
C ASP A 42 -2.02 22.19 7.69
N LEU A 43 -2.82 22.94 6.93
CA LEU A 43 -3.74 22.40 5.94
C LEU A 43 -3.02 21.53 4.90
N ASN A 44 -1.80 21.90 4.48
CA ASN A 44 -1.04 21.13 3.49
C ASN A 44 -0.63 19.78 4.07
N VAL A 45 -0.18 19.75 5.33
CA VAL A 45 0.18 18.50 6.02
C VAL A 45 -1.04 17.58 6.13
N SER A 46 -2.21 18.14 6.43
CA SER A 46 -3.45 17.35 6.50
C SER A 46 -3.91 16.83 5.13
N ILE A 47 -3.75 17.64 4.07
CA ILE A 47 -4.03 17.22 2.68
C ILE A 47 -3.11 16.06 2.28
N GLU A 48 -1.80 16.18 2.50
CA GLU A 48 -0.83 15.13 2.18
C GLU A 48 -1.12 13.82 2.93
N ARG A 49 -1.50 13.91 4.22
CA ARG A 49 -1.95 12.74 4.97
C ARG A 49 -3.16 12.07 4.34
N LYS A 50 -4.18 12.85 3.93
CA LYS A 50 -5.39 12.31 3.28
C LYS A 50 -5.11 11.71 1.91
N ILE A 51 -4.15 12.26 1.16
CA ILE A 51 -3.69 11.67 -0.11
C ILE A 51 -3.04 10.31 0.16
N ALA A 52 -2.11 10.23 1.11
CA ALA A 52 -1.44 8.97 1.47
C ALA A 52 -2.44 7.92 1.97
N GLU A 53 -3.40 8.32 2.80
CA GLU A 53 -4.50 7.47 3.26
C GLU A 53 -5.32 6.92 2.10
N SER A 54 -5.72 7.78 1.17
CA SER A 54 -6.54 7.40 0.00
C SER A 54 -5.81 6.38 -0.88
N LYS A 55 -4.51 6.56 -1.11
CA LYS A 55 -3.66 5.60 -1.85
C LYS A 55 -3.63 4.24 -1.13
N HIS A 56 -3.41 4.23 0.19
CA HIS A 56 -3.35 3.01 0.98
C HIS A 56 -4.69 2.24 0.96
N LEU A 57 -5.81 2.94 1.15
CA LEU A 57 -7.16 2.36 1.13
C LEU A 57 -7.54 1.81 -0.25
N PHE A 58 -7.14 2.50 -1.32
CA PHE A 58 -7.34 2.01 -2.68
C PHE A 58 -6.61 0.68 -2.92
N LEU A 59 -5.33 0.60 -2.55
CA LEU A 59 -4.55 -0.63 -2.72
C LEU A 59 -5.06 -1.77 -1.82
N LEU A 60 -5.55 -1.46 -0.62
CA LEU A 60 -6.24 -2.45 0.24
C LEU A 60 -7.48 -3.03 -0.45
N LYS A 61 -8.30 -2.17 -1.06
CA LYS A 61 -9.48 -2.59 -1.82
C LYS A 61 -9.10 -3.49 -2.99
N GLU A 62 -8.09 -3.10 -3.76
CA GLU A 62 -7.58 -3.89 -4.90
C GLU A 62 -7.05 -5.26 -4.46
N ALA A 63 -6.27 -5.31 -3.38
CA ALA A 63 -5.74 -6.56 -2.82
C ALA A 63 -6.87 -7.52 -2.42
N ARG A 64 -7.96 -6.98 -1.83
CA ARG A 64 -9.16 -7.76 -1.47
C ARG A 64 -9.89 -8.30 -2.70
N ILE A 65 -10.10 -7.47 -3.73
CA ILE A 65 -10.76 -7.86 -4.98
C ILE A 65 -9.98 -8.99 -5.67
N ARG A 66 -8.66 -8.87 -5.72
CA ARG A 66 -7.75 -9.83 -6.36
C ARG A 66 -7.48 -11.08 -5.49
N LYS A 67 -7.97 -11.09 -4.25
CA LYS A 67 -7.75 -12.14 -3.24
C LYS A 67 -6.26 -12.46 -3.08
N VAL A 68 -5.43 -11.41 -3.10
CA VAL A 68 -3.99 -11.58 -2.97
C VAL A 68 -3.70 -12.15 -1.58
N LYS A 69 -2.98 -13.26 -1.56
CA LYS A 69 -2.49 -13.85 -0.31
C LYS A 69 -1.11 -13.29 -0.05
N MET A 70 -0.97 -12.57 1.06
CA MET A 70 0.36 -12.32 1.62
C MET A 70 0.91 -13.67 2.04
N HIS A 71 1.82 -14.22 1.25
CA HIS A 71 2.61 -15.35 1.69
C HIS A 71 3.54 -14.78 2.76
N GLN A 72 3.23 -15.00 4.03
CA GLN A 72 4.20 -14.80 5.10
C GLN A 72 5.31 -15.84 4.87
N GLY A 73 6.27 -15.52 4.01
CA GLY A 73 7.56 -16.19 4.01
C GLY A 73 8.24 -15.82 5.32
N ASN A 74 8.56 -16.84 6.12
CA ASN A 74 9.37 -16.85 7.35
C ASN A 74 9.72 -15.47 7.94
N GLY A 75 9.15 -15.21 9.11
CA GLY A 75 9.35 -13.99 9.87
C GLY A 75 10.78 -13.75 10.34
N PHE A 76 10.95 -12.50 10.82
CA PHE A 76 12.12 -11.90 11.46
C PHE A 76 13.32 -11.62 10.53
#